data_AF-A0A813EKC0-F1
#
_entry.id   AF-A0A813EKC0-F1
#
_cell.length_a   1.000
_cell.length_b   1.000
_cell.length_c   1.000
_cell.angle_alpha   90.00
_cell.angle_beta   90.00
_cell.angle_gamma   90.00
#
_symmetry.space_group_name_H-M   'P 1'
#
loop_
_entity.id
_entity.type
_entity.pdbx_description
1 polymer ?
#
loop_
_entity_poly.entity_id
_entity_poly.type
_entity_poly.pdbx_seq_one_letter_code
_entity_poly.pdbx_strand_id
1 'polypeptide(L)'
;MGTFAKRLGQVTARSLESESKNILKTSAANKVPGSLSLALDGTLREGHNMRVFGIGTIASMADRARYARFTASMHAVYSAMEAELDATCAKSSPAVHSLWARHGNTLRRAPALRLDLADVVEDLDGAVSTISPATKHYVQGIHEAGVDDRASGGARMFGHVYCRYFADLFGGSVLASPTRAALSLPKDTPRHYAFDLPAAAAGQTGTGDGRRAFIEEVYSSFNEVGEMLDPEDFSKVVAESRRAFQFNVGVYGEEPMIYDAMRGSFNIVTGYVAQTVRGA
;
A
#
# COMPACT_ATOMS: atom_id res chain seq x y z
N MET A 1 14.72 7.62 31.03
CA MET A 1 14.40 6.50 30.10
C MET A 1 13.98 6.95 28.68
N GLY A 2 13.72 8.24 28.40
CA GLY A 2 13.29 8.71 27.06
C GLY A 2 14.32 8.67 25.92
N THR A 3 15.62 8.64 26.22
CA THR A 3 16.68 8.55 25.19
C THR A 3 16.74 7.17 24.53
N PHE A 4 16.32 6.13 25.26
CA PHE A 4 16.34 4.74 24.79
C PHE A 4 15.17 4.46 23.84
N ALA A 5 13.95 4.85 24.20
CA ALA A 5 12.77 4.69 23.34
C ALA A 5 12.87 5.51 22.04
N LYS A 6 13.40 6.74 22.10
CA LYS A 6 13.66 7.58 20.92
C LYS A 6 14.72 6.97 20.01
N ARG A 7 15.80 6.41 20.58
CA ARG A 7 16.81 5.66 19.81
C ARG A 7 16.22 4.37 19.22
N LEU A 8 15.38 3.65 19.97
CA LEU A 8 14.75 2.42 19.51
C LEU A 8 13.82 2.68 18.32
N GLY A 9 12.95 3.69 18.39
CA GLY A 9 12.07 4.07 17.28
C GLY A 9 12.82 4.57 16.03
N GLN A 10 13.89 5.36 16.20
CA GLN A 10 14.75 5.78 15.09
C GLN A 10 15.54 4.61 14.48
N VAL A 11 15.96 3.64 15.30
CA VAL A 11 16.64 2.42 14.86
C VAL A 11 15.67 1.51 14.11
N THR A 12 14.44 1.30 14.60
CA THR A 12 13.42 0.46 13.95
C THR A 12 13.00 1.05 12.60
N ALA A 13 12.75 2.35 12.51
CA ALA A 13 12.39 2.99 11.24
C ALA A 13 13.54 2.92 10.21
N ARG A 14 14.78 3.20 10.63
CA ARG A 14 15.97 3.06 9.77
C ARG A 14 16.23 1.60 9.37
N SER A 15 15.98 0.66 10.27
CA SER A 15 16.12 -0.78 10.03
C SER A 15 15.12 -1.27 8.99
N LEU A 16 13.86 -0.86 9.09
CA LEU A 16 12.81 -1.23 8.14
C LEU A 16 13.02 -0.57 6.76
N GLU A 17 13.45 0.70 6.72
CA GLU A 17 13.82 1.37 5.46
C GLU A 17 15.03 0.68 4.80
N SER A 18 16.02 0.28 5.62
CA SER A 18 17.16 -0.51 5.17
C SER A 18 16.74 -1.89 4.65
N GLU A 19 15.80 -2.55 5.32
CA GLU A 19 15.29 -3.86 4.94
C GLU A 19 14.53 -3.80 3.61
N SER A 20 13.62 -2.85 3.42
CA SER A 20 12.87 -2.69 2.16
C SER A 20 13.80 -2.38 0.98
N LYS A 21 14.78 -1.49 1.16
CA LYS A 21 15.83 -1.24 0.17
C LYS A 21 16.66 -2.50 -0.10
N ASN A 22 16.95 -3.30 0.92
CA ASN A 22 17.69 -4.54 0.76
C ASN A 22 16.88 -5.57 -0.04
N ILE A 23 15.59 -5.77 0.26
CA ILE A 23 14.71 -6.69 -0.47
C ILE A 23 14.62 -6.30 -1.96
N LEU A 24 14.37 -5.03 -2.28
CA LEU A 24 14.34 -4.54 -3.67
C LEU A 24 15.64 -4.82 -4.44
N LYS A 25 16.79 -4.75 -3.77
CA LYS A 25 18.11 -4.99 -4.37
C LYS A 25 18.45 -6.48 -4.53
N THR A 26 17.96 -7.34 -3.63
CA THR A 26 18.47 -8.71 -3.46
C THR A 26 17.41 -9.80 -3.63
N SER A 27 16.15 -9.44 -3.90
CA SER A 27 15.12 -10.40 -4.30
C SER A 27 15.55 -11.12 -5.58
N ALA A 28 15.60 -12.45 -5.59
CA ALA A 28 16.03 -13.22 -6.75
C ALA A 28 14.91 -13.27 -7.80
N ALA A 29 13.67 -13.48 -7.37
CA ALA A 29 12.48 -13.47 -8.22
C ALA A 29 12.33 -12.13 -8.96
N ASN A 30 12.60 -11.00 -8.29
CA ASN A 30 12.54 -9.67 -8.91
C ASN A 30 13.81 -9.28 -9.72
N LYS A 31 14.66 -10.25 -10.09
CA LYS A 31 15.88 -10.02 -10.89
C LYS A 31 15.97 -10.93 -12.09
N VAL A 32 14.94 -11.73 -12.36
CA VAL A 32 14.84 -12.58 -13.55
C VAL A 32 14.64 -11.69 -14.79
N PRO A 33 15.56 -11.68 -15.78
CA PRO A 33 15.40 -10.90 -17.00
C PRO A 33 14.13 -11.28 -17.78
N GLY A 34 13.40 -10.30 -18.28
CA GLY A 34 12.14 -10.51 -19.02
C GLY A 34 10.93 -10.88 -18.15
N SER A 35 11.11 -11.03 -16.84
CA SER A 35 10.02 -11.37 -15.92
C SER A 35 9.06 -10.20 -15.67
N LEU A 36 7.81 -10.52 -15.35
CA LEU A 36 6.78 -9.51 -15.09
C LEU A 36 7.11 -8.67 -13.85
N SER A 37 7.60 -9.29 -12.76
CA SER A 37 7.97 -8.53 -11.57
C SER A 37 9.06 -7.48 -11.86
N LEU A 38 10.08 -7.86 -12.65
CA LEU A 38 11.17 -6.94 -12.99
C LEU A 38 10.69 -5.81 -13.90
N ALA A 39 9.80 -6.11 -14.86
CA ALA A 39 9.20 -5.09 -15.71
C ALA A 39 8.36 -4.08 -14.90
N LEU A 40 7.61 -4.57 -13.91
CA LEU A 40 6.84 -3.74 -12.98
C LEU A 40 7.74 -2.90 -12.05
N ASP A 41 8.88 -3.42 -11.59
CA ASP A 41 9.90 -2.62 -10.87
C ASP A 41 10.45 -1.47 -11.72
N GLY A 42 10.57 -1.68 -13.04
CA GLY A 42 10.86 -0.60 -13.98
C GLY A 42 9.83 0.54 -13.92
N THR A 43 8.53 0.20 -13.87
CA THR A 43 7.45 1.20 -13.78
C THR A 43 7.47 1.98 -12.47
N LEU A 44 7.89 1.36 -11.36
CA LEU A 44 8.06 2.05 -10.08
C LEU A 44 9.14 3.15 -10.21
N ARG A 45 10.27 2.86 -10.85
CA ARG A 45 11.37 3.83 -11.01
C ARG A 45 10.99 5.01 -11.89
N GLU A 46 10.15 4.79 -12.89
CA GLU A 46 9.68 5.82 -13.82
C GLU A 46 8.49 6.63 -13.28
N GLY A 47 7.50 5.95 -12.69
CA GLY A 47 6.20 6.52 -12.34
C GLY A 47 6.04 6.91 -10.87
N HIS A 48 6.87 6.40 -9.96
CA HIS A 48 6.76 6.72 -8.55
C HIS A 48 7.34 8.12 -8.26
N ASN A 49 6.47 9.12 -8.29
CA ASN A 49 6.80 10.48 -7.88
C ASN A 49 6.98 10.54 -6.35
N MET A 50 8.14 10.08 -5.86
CA MET A 50 8.50 10.01 -4.44
C MET A 50 8.16 11.30 -3.67
N ARG A 51 8.21 12.46 -4.33
CA ARG A 51 7.86 13.75 -3.75
C ARG A 51 6.36 13.84 -3.45
N VAL A 52 5.50 13.52 -4.41
CA VAL A 52 4.04 13.55 -4.20
C VAL A 52 3.63 12.48 -3.20
N PHE A 53 4.11 11.24 -3.35
CA PHE A 53 3.80 10.16 -2.42
C PHE A 53 4.25 10.47 -0.98
N GLY A 54 5.49 10.91 -0.81
CA GLY A 54 6.04 11.23 0.50
C GLY A 54 5.34 12.42 1.15
N ILE A 55 5.23 13.55 0.44
CA ILE A 55 4.61 14.75 0.99
C ILE A 55 3.10 14.53 1.21
N GLY A 56 2.39 13.89 0.28
CA GLY A 56 0.97 13.54 0.44
C GLY A 56 0.72 12.61 1.63
N THR A 57 1.61 11.64 1.87
CA THR A 57 1.54 10.78 3.07
C THR A 57 1.66 11.60 4.34
N ILE A 58 2.64 12.50 4.43
CA ILE A 58 2.80 13.37 5.62
C ILE A 58 1.65 14.37 5.74
N ALA A 59 1.13 14.88 4.62
CA ALA A 59 -0.04 15.75 4.59
C ALA A 59 -1.28 15.06 5.16
N SER A 60 -1.46 13.76 4.92
CA SER A 60 -2.55 12.98 5.52
C SER A 60 -2.53 12.99 7.07
N MET A 61 -1.40 13.34 7.69
CA MET A 61 -1.22 13.40 9.15
C MET A 61 -1.45 14.80 9.74
N ALA A 62 -1.96 15.75 8.95
CA ALA A 62 -2.19 17.13 9.37
C ALA A 62 -3.26 17.28 10.47
N ASP A 63 -4.32 16.49 10.38
CA ASP A 63 -5.38 16.35 11.39
C ASP A 63 -6.23 15.10 11.11
N ARG A 64 -7.14 14.76 12.04
CA ARG A 64 -8.01 13.59 11.94
C ARG A 64 -8.96 13.66 10.75
N ALA A 65 -9.43 14.85 10.39
CA ALA A 65 -10.37 15.02 9.27
C ALA A 65 -9.68 14.74 7.93
N ARG A 66 -8.46 15.27 7.75
CA ARG A 66 -7.60 15.01 6.59
C ARG A 66 -7.24 13.53 6.49
N TYR A 67 -6.86 12.90 7.60
CA TYR A 67 -6.62 11.46 7.67
C TYR A 67 -7.86 10.64 7.31
N ALA A 68 -9.03 11.03 7.81
CA ALA A 68 -10.28 10.33 7.53
C ALA A 68 -10.66 10.40 6.05
N ARG A 69 -10.52 11.58 5.41
CA ARG A 69 -10.74 11.72 3.96
C ARG A 69 -9.76 10.87 3.15
N PHE A 70 -8.47 10.91 3.48
CA PHE A 70 -7.46 10.08 2.79
C PHE A 70 -7.72 8.57 2.98
N THR A 71 -8.05 8.15 4.21
CA THR A 71 -8.38 6.75 4.53
C THR A 71 -9.66 6.31 3.83
N ALA A 72 -10.67 7.17 3.70
CA ALA A 72 -11.87 6.89 2.93
C ALA A 72 -11.57 6.72 1.43
N SER A 73 -10.68 7.55 0.87
CA SER A 73 -10.21 7.41 -0.51
C SER A 73 -9.49 6.07 -0.72
N MET A 74 -8.58 5.71 0.18
CA MET A 74 -7.89 4.40 0.13
C MET A 74 -8.89 3.25 0.30
N HIS A 75 -9.83 3.33 1.25
CA HIS A 75 -10.85 2.31 1.43
C HIS A 75 -11.65 2.07 0.14
N ALA A 76 -12.03 3.13 -0.58
CA ALA A 76 -12.74 3.01 -1.86
C ALA A 76 -11.86 2.34 -2.95
N VAL A 77 -10.60 2.75 -3.07
CA VAL A 77 -9.64 2.18 -4.03
C VAL A 77 -9.42 0.69 -3.77
N TYR A 78 -9.12 0.29 -2.54
CA TYR A 78 -8.89 -1.12 -2.21
C TYR A 78 -10.17 -1.95 -2.32
N SER A 79 -11.32 -1.41 -1.91
CA SER A 79 -12.60 -2.11 -2.08
C SER A 79 -12.90 -2.42 -3.54
N ALA A 80 -12.68 -1.44 -4.43
CA ALA A 80 -12.84 -1.65 -5.87
C ALA A 80 -11.83 -2.68 -6.40
N MET A 81 -10.55 -2.58 -6.03
CA MET A 81 -9.53 -3.54 -6.47
C MET A 81 -9.86 -4.96 -6.04
N GLU A 82 -10.19 -5.15 -4.77
CA GLU A 82 -10.47 -6.45 -4.17
C GLU A 82 -11.73 -7.08 -4.79
N ALA A 83 -12.79 -6.29 -5.01
CA ALA A 83 -14.00 -6.77 -5.65
C ALA A 83 -13.76 -7.19 -7.12
N GLU A 84 -13.00 -6.40 -7.88
CA GLU A 84 -12.65 -6.72 -9.27
C GLU A 84 -11.74 -7.97 -9.34
N LEU A 85 -10.74 -8.08 -8.46
CA LEU A 85 -9.88 -9.27 -8.37
C LEU A 85 -10.69 -10.52 -8.03
N ASP A 86 -11.66 -10.42 -7.13
CA ASP A 86 -12.55 -11.55 -6.77
C ASP A 86 -13.44 -11.97 -7.92
N ALA A 87 -14.07 -11.00 -8.58
CA ALA A 87 -14.93 -11.24 -9.73
C ALA A 87 -14.14 -11.89 -10.88
N THR A 88 -12.92 -11.43 -11.14
CA THR A 88 -12.05 -11.93 -12.21
C THR A 88 -11.46 -13.31 -11.89
N CYS A 89 -11.01 -13.51 -10.64
CA CYS A 89 -10.48 -14.79 -10.14
C CYS A 89 -11.53 -15.91 -10.18
N ALA A 90 -12.79 -15.61 -9.86
CA ALA A 90 -13.85 -16.60 -9.80
C ALA A 90 -14.42 -17.02 -11.17
N LYS A 91 -14.21 -16.21 -12.22
CA LYS A 91 -15.00 -16.32 -13.46
C LYS A 91 -14.20 -16.49 -14.75
N SER A 92 -12.99 -15.94 -14.88
CA SER A 92 -12.55 -15.58 -16.24
C SER A 92 -11.05 -15.57 -16.54
N SER A 93 -10.14 -15.40 -15.58
CA SER A 93 -8.69 -15.31 -15.87
C SER A 93 -7.86 -16.30 -15.05
N PRO A 94 -7.26 -17.34 -15.70
CA PRO A 94 -6.32 -18.25 -15.05
C PRO A 94 -5.10 -17.51 -14.48
N ALA A 95 -4.64 -16.46 -15.17
CA ALA A 95 -3.55 -15.61 -14.72
C ALA A 95 -3.92 -14.89 -13.41
N VAL A 96 -5.09 -14.28 -13.33
CA VAL A 96 -5.52 -13.62 -12.08
C VAL A 96 -5.73 -14.64 -10.96
N HIS A 97 -6.32 -15.80 -11.28
CA HIS A 97 -6.53 -16.87 -10.31
C HIS A 97 -5.23 -17.37 -9.69
N SER A 98 -4.18 -17.60 -10.50
CA SER A 98 -2.93 -18.22 -10.05
C SER A 98 -2.25 -17.45 -8.93
N LEU A 99 -2.34 -16.12 -8.89
CA LEU A 99 -1.76 -15.29 -7.83
C LEU A 99 -2.80 -14.93 -6.76
N TRP A 100 -3.98 -14.46 -7.15
CA TRP A 100 -4.95 -13.90 -6.20
C TRP A 100 -5.54 -14.97 -5.29
N ALA A 101 -5.75 -16.20 -5.78
CA ALA A 101 -6.24 -17.29 -4.94
C ALA A 101 -5.25 -17.69 -3.84
N ARG A 102 -3.94 -17.55 -4.08
CA ARG A 102 -2.88 -17.86 -3.10
C ARG A 102 -2.69 -16.74 -2.08
N HIS A 103 -2.64 -15.49 -2.55
CA HIS A 103 -2.16 -14.37 -1.73
C HIS A 103 -3.25 -13.39 -1.30
N GLY A 104 -4.43 -13.43 -1.92
CA GLY A 104 -5.48 -12.43 -1.73
C GLY A 104 -5.88 -12.26 -0.27
N ASN A 105 -6.07 -13.35 0.48
CA ASN A 105 -6.44 -13.27 1.90
C ASN A 105 -5.42 -12.51 2.76
N THR A 106 -4.13 -12.69 2.48
CA THR A 106 -3.05 -11.98 3.18
C THR A 106 -2.96 -10.53 2.73
N LEU A 107 -3.14 -10.27 1.43
CA LEU A 107 -2.91 -8.95 0.83
C LEU A 107 -4.04 -7.94 1.13
N ARG A 108 -5.31 -8.34 1.11
CA ARG A 108 -6.47 -7.44 1.26
C ARG A 108 -6.35 -6.45 2.40
N ARG A 109 -6.68 -5.18 2.14
CA ARG A 109 -6.63 -4.08 3.11
C ARG A 109 -7.99 -3.43 3.37
N ALA A 110 -8.98 -3.61 2.50
CA ALA A 110 -10.27 -2.92 2.63
C ALA A 110 -10.94 -3.15 4.00
N PRO A 111 -10.98 -4.37 4.58
CA PRO A 111 -11.56 -4.56 5.92
C PRO A 111 -10.83 -3.76 7.01
N ALA A 112 -9.50 -3.70 6.95
CA ALA A 112 -8.68 -2.96 7.91
C ALA A 112 -8.84 -1.44 7.74
N LEU A 113 -8.87 -0.95 6.50
CA LEU A 113 -9.12 0.45 6.18
C LEU A 113 -10.50 0.93 6.67
N ARG A 114 -11.52 0.06 6.60
CA ARG A 114 -12.86 0.36 7.13
C ARG A 114 -12.84 0.56 8.64
N LEU A 115 -12.10 -0.28 9.38
CA LEU A 115 -11.93 -0.14 10.82
C LEU A 115 -11.12 1.10 11.18
N ASP A 116 -10.05 1.37 10.42
CA ASP A 116 -9.23 2.58 10.62
C ASP A 116 -10.02 3.86 10.41
N LEU A 117 -10.94 3.86 9.44
CA LEU A 117 -11.86 4.96 9.20
C LEU A 117 -12.86 5.13 10.34
N ALA A 118 -13.40 4.02 10.87
CA ALA A 118 -14.37 4.07 11.98
C ALA A 118 -13.80 4.75 13.23
N ASP A 119 -12.53 4.48 13.56
CA ASP A 119 -11.84 5.05 14.73
C ASP A 119 -11.70 6.59 14.70
N VAL A 120 -11.88 7.22 13.54
CA VAL A 120 -11.72 8.67 13.37
C VAL A 120 -12.99 9.37 12.93
N VAL A 121 -13.98 8.66 12.39
CA VAL A 121 -15.23 9.26 11.89
C VAL A 121 -16.24 9.55 13.00
N GLU A 122 -16.22 8.80 14.10
CA GLU A 122 -17.08 9.06 15.27
C GLU A 122 -16.88 10.49 15.81
N ASP A 123 -15.67 11.03 15.69
CA ASP A 123 -15.30 12.38 16.13
C ASP A 123 -15.62 13.49 15.10
N LEU A 124 -16.16 13.15 13.91
CA LEU A 124 -16.20 14.05 12.74
C LEU A 124 -17.62 14.47 12.28
N ASP A 125 -18.68 14.19 13.05
CA ASP A 125 -20.06 14.63 12.78
C ASP A 125 -20.53 14.46 11.31
N GLY A 126 -20.13 13.35 10.66
CA GLY A 126 -20.53 13.04 9.28
C GLY A 126 -19.71 13.71 8.17
N ALA A 127 -18.56 14.33 8.48
CA ALA A 127 -17.73 15.07 7.52
C ALA A 127 -17.00 14.22 6.45
N VAL A 128 -17.31 12.92 6.30
CA VAL A 128 -16.66 12.01 5.34
C VAL A 128 -17.69 11.37 4.41
N SER A 129 -18.58 12.18 3.82
CA SER A 129 -19.69 11.64 3.04
C SER A 129 -19.39 11.46 1.54
N THR A 130 -18.29 12.00 1.00
CA THR A 130 -17.97 11.88 -0.43
C THR A 130 -16.49 11.67 -0.73
N ILE A 131 -16.18 10.62 -1.50
CA ILE A 131 -14.85 10.44 -2.12
C ILE A 131 -14.59 11.49 -3.20
N SER A 132 -13.33 11.88 -3.33
CA SER A 132 -12.88 12.96 -4.20
C SER A 132 -12.92 12.61 -5.70
N PRO A 133 -12.87 13.60 -6.61
CA PRO A 133 -12.79 13.35 -8.05
C PRO A 133 -11.59 12.47 -8.45
N ALA A 134 -10.41 12.65 -7.84
CA ALA A 134 -9.25 11.80 -8.17
C ALA A 134 -9.48 10.35 -7.72
N THR A 135 -10.11 10.15 -6.57
CA THR A 135 -10.49 8.81 -6.08
C THR A 135 -11.50 8.16 -7.00
N LYS A 136 -12.54 8.88 -7.44
CA LYS A 136 -13.53 8.37 -8.40
C LYS A 136 -12.87 7.97 -9.71
N HIS A 137 -11.95 8.78 -10.22
CA HIS A 137 -11.21 8.48 -11.43
C HIS A 137 -10.34 7.22 -11.28
N TYR A 138 -9.69 7.05 -10.11
CA TYR A 138 -8.92 5.84 -9.82
C TYR A 138 -9.84 4.60 -9.76
N VAL A 139 -10.93 4.66 -9.00
CA VAL A 139 -11.92 3.58 -8.91
C VAL A 139 -12.46 3.20 -10.30
N GLN A 140 -12.74 4.18 -11.16
CA GLN A 140 -13.13 3.92 -12.54
C GLN A 140 -12.05 3.16 -13.32
N GLY A 141 -10.78 3.57 -13.24
CA GLY A 141 -9.67 2.86 -13.90
C GLY A 141 -9.52 1.41 -13.42
N ILE A 142 -9.77 1.15 -12.15
CA ILE A 142 -9.80 -0.22 -11.59
C ILE A 142 -10.93 -1.04 -12.20
N HIS A 143 -12.14 -0.49 -12.29
CA HIS A 143 -13.27 -1.19 -12.92
C HIS A 143 -13.02 -1.49 -14.40
N GLU A 144 -12.44 -0.54 -15.14
CA GLU A 144 -12.05 -0.73 -16.54
C GLU A 144 -11.04 -1.87 -16.68
N ALA A 145 -9.97 -1.89 -15.87
CA ALA A 145 -8.98 -2.96 -15.88
C ALA A 145 -9.60 -4.34 -15.54
N GLY A 146 -10.50 -4.39 -14.55
CA GLY A 146 -11.20 -5.62 -14.19
C GLY A 146 -12.16 -6.13 -15.27
N VAL A 147 -12.86 -5.23 -15.96
CA VAL A 147 -13.71 -5.57 -17.13
C VAL A 147 -12.86 -6.11 -18.27
N ASP A 148 -11.75 -5.45 -18.59
CA ASP A 148 -10.83 -5.89 -19.64
C ASP A 148 -10.26 -7.29 -19.33
N ASP A 149 -9.81 -7.53 -18.09
CA ASP A 149 -9.27 -8.83 -17.69
C ASP A 149 -10.31 -9.95 -17.77
N ARG A 150 -11.57 -9.67 -17.42
CA ARG A 150 -12.66 -10.66 -17.58
C ARG A 150 -12.98 -10.92 -19.05
N ALA A 151 -12.85 -9.92 -19.91
CA ALA A 151 -13.18 -10.03 -21.32
C ALA A 151 -12.08 -10.76 -22.11
N SER A 152 -10.80 -10.50 -21.81
CA SER A 152 -9.66 -11.08 -22.55
C SER A 152 -9.01 -12.29 -21.88
N GLY A 153 -9.25 -12.51 -20.58
CA GLY A 153 -8.47 -13.47 -19.79
C GLY A 153 -7.10 -12.92 -19.37
N GLY A 154 -6.86 -11.62 -19.55
CA GLY A 154 -5.61 -10.94 -19.18
C GLY A 154 -5.41 -10.75 -17.67
N ALA A 155 -4.47 -9.86 -17.30
CA ALA A 155 -4.09 -9.61 -15.91
C ALA A 155 -3.69 -8.16 -15.59
N ARG A 156 -4.29 -7.17 -16.26
CA ARG A 156 -4.07 -5.73 -16.05
C ARG A 156 -4.27 -5.31 -14.60
N MET A 157 -5.19 -5.93 -13.88
CA MET A 157 -5.41 -5.71 -12.45
C MET A 157 -4.13 -5.86 -11.62
N PHE A 158 -3.16 -6.66 -12.08
CA PHE A 158 -1.87 -6.80 -11.39
C PHE A 158 -0.95 -5.59 -11.49
N GLY A 159 -1.20 -4.65 -12.41
CA GLY A 159 -0.59 -3.33 -12.36
C GLY A 159 -1.02 -2.54 -11.11
N HIS A 160 -2.31 -2.60 -10.77
CA HIS A 160 -2.86 -1.98 -9.55
C HIS A 160 -2.39 -2.69 -8.27
N VAL A 161 -2.38 -4.02 -8.28
CA VAL A 161 -1.87 -4.82 -7.16
C VAL A 161 -0.41 -4.49 -6.88
N TYR A 162 0.42 -4.42 -7.93
CA TYR A 162 1.83 -4.06 -7.80
C TYR A 162 1.99 -2.66 -7.20
N CYS A 163 1.29 -1.67 -7.77
CA CYS A 163 1.37 -0.27 -7.34
C CYS A 163 1.03 -0.08 -5.85
N ARG A 164 -0.02 -0.75 -5.36
CA ARG A 164 -0.54 -0.55 -4.00
C ARG A 164 0.05 -1.50 -2.97
N TYR A 165 -0.07 -2.81 -3.17
CA TYR A 165 0.29 -3.77 -2.13
C TYR A 165 1.80 -3.85 -1.91
N PHE A 166 2.64 -3.68 -2.95
CA PHE A 166 4.09 -3.61 -2.71
C PHE A 166 4.48 -2.33 -1.97
N ALA A 167 3.80 -1.19 -2.21
CA ALA A 167 4.03 0.02 -1.43
C ALA A 167 3.73 -0.22 0.07
N ASP A 168 2.67 -0.95 0.38
CA ASP A 168 2.32 -1.30 1.76
C ASP A 168 3.29 -2.33 2.37
N LEU A 169 3.68 -3.37 1.61
CA LEU A 169 4.63 -4.39 2.05
C LEU A 169 6.03 -3.81 2.31
N PHE A 170 6.45 -2.82 1.51
CA PHE A 170 7.72 -2.13 1.70
C PHE A 170 7.65 -1.00 2.73
N GLY A 171 6.57 -0.23 2.79
CA GLY A 171 6.52 1.04 3.51
C GLY A 171 5.56 1.09 4.71
N GLY A 172 4.56 0.21 4.77
CA GLY A 172 3.42 0.37 5.67
C GLY A 172 3.78 0.35 7.16
N SER A 173 4.60 -0.61 7.58
CA SER A 173 5.02 -0.73 8.99
C SER A 173 5.83 0.47 9.49
N VAL A 174 6.53 1.18 8.58
CA VAL A 174 7.28 2.41 8.89
C VAL A 174 6.34 3.59 9.12
N LEU A 175 5.17 3.61 8.48
CA LEU A 175 4.21 4.71 8.51
C LEU A 175 3.21 4.60 9.66
N ALA A 176 2.95 3.40 10.18
CA ALA A 176 1.98 3.18 11.26
C ALA A 176 2.30 3.98 12.53
N SER A 177 3.55 3.94 13.01
CA SER A 177 3.95 4.63 14.24
C SER A 177 3.89 6.16 14.13
N PRO A 178 4.47 6.79 13.08
CA PRO A 178 4.32 8.23 12.87
C PRO A 178 2.86 8.69 12.75
N THR A 179 2.02 7.93 12.05
CA THR A 179 0.58 8.24 11.89
C THR A 179 -0.13 8.25 13.24
N ARG A 180 0.10 7.23 14.08
CA ARG A 180 -0.44 7.18 15.45
C ARG A 180 0.00 8.36 16.29
N ALA A 181 1.31 8.65 16.27
CA ALA A 181 1.87 9.74 17.05
C ALA A 181 1.24 11.07 16.64
N ALA A 182 1.20 11.36 15.34
CA ALA A 182 0.68 12.61 14.81
C ALA A 182 -0.79 12.87 15.17
N LEU A 183 -1.62 11.83 15.12
CA LEU A 183 -3.07 11.97 15.21
C LEU A 183 -3.65 11.48 16.54
N SER A 184 -2.77 11.03 17.45
CA SER A 184 -3.15 10.41 18.73
C SER A 184 -4.15 9.27 18.56
N LEU A 185 -3.97 8.44 17.53
CA LEU A 185 -4.88 7.36 17.19
C LEU A 185 -4.81 6.22 18.22
N PRO A 186 -5.85 5.36 18.28
CA PRO A 186 -5.79 4.12 19.07
C PRO A 186 -4.55 3.28 18.72
N LYS A 187 -4.14 2.42 19.66
CA LYS A 187 -2.90 1.64 19.57
C LYS A 187 -2.77 0.83 18.27
N ASP A 188 -3.87 0.28 17.79
CA ASP A 188 -3.88 -0.64 16.66
C ASP A 188 -4.16 0.06 15.31
N THR A 189 -4.54 1.33 15.32
CA THR A 189 -4.81 2.15 14.14
C THR A 189 -3.53 2.84 13.69
N PRO A 190 -3.15 2.89 12.40
CA PRO A 190 -3.74 2.19 11.28
C PRO A 190 -3.43 0.68 11.26
N ARG A 191 -4.48 -0.13 11.14
CA ARG A 191 -4.44 -1.59 11.00
C ARG A 191 -4.03 -2.03 9.61
N HIS A 192 -4.35 -1.25 8.57
CA HIS A 192 -4.08 -1.67 7.19
C HIS A 192 -2.59 -1.87 6.86
N TYR A 193 -1.68 -1.29 7.66
CA TYR A 193 -0.25 -1.52 7.51
C TYR A 193 0.26 -2.83 8.15
N ALA A 194 -0.57 -3.56 8.90
CA ALA A 194 -0.23 -4.83 9.51
C ALA A 194 -0.72 -6.00 8.64
N PHE A 195 0.20 -6.87 8.20
CA PHE A 195 -0.13 -8.06 7.42
C PHE A 195 -0.05 -9.30 8.32
N ASP A 196 -1.11 -10.11 8.29
CA ASP A 196 -1.13 -11.43 8.93
C ASP A 196 -0.40 -12.43 8.02
N LEU A 197 0.93 -12.39 8.07
CA LEU A 197 1.77 -13.22 7.21
C LEU A 197 1.68 -14.70 7.61
N PRO A 198 1.62 -15.65 6.66
CA PRO A 198 1.62 -17.07 6.95
C PRO A 198 2.83 -17.49 7.79
N ALA A 199 2.62 -18.42 8.73
CA ALA A 199 3.67 -18.92 9.62
C ALA A 199 4.88 -19.53 8.88
N ALA A 200 4.70 -20.03 7.65
CA ALA A 200 5.78 -20.55 6.80
C ALA A 200 6.73 -19.45 6.31
N ALA A 201 6.26 -18.20 6.24
CA ALA A 201 7.11 -17.04 5.99
C ALA A 201 7.79 -16.60 7.28
N ALA A 202 7.10 -16.64 8.43
CA ALA A 202 7.69 -16.32 9.73
C ALA A 202 8.79 -17.32 10.14
N GLY A 203 10.02 -17.10 9.67
CA GLY A 203 11.22 -17.72 10.23
C GLY A 203 11.24 -17.59 11.76
N GLN A 204 11.86 -18.55 12.42
CA GLN A 204 11.81 -18.88 13.86
C GLN A 204 12.23 -17.77 14.86
N THR A 205 12.28 -16.52 14.45
CA THR A 205 12.92 -15.42 15.20
C THR A 205 12.10 -14.14 15.30
N GLY A 206 10.93 -14.03 14.65
CA GLY A 206 10.14 -12.79 14.70
C GLY A 206 10.88 -11.57 14.11
N THR A 207 11.90 -11.82 13.28
CA THR A 207 12.71 -10.83 12.55
C THR A 207 12.23 -10.77 11.08
N GLY A 208 12.59 -9.71 10.34
CA GLY A 208 12.12 -9.37 8.98
C GLY A 208 12.24 -10.44 7.87
N ASP A 209 12.71 -11.63 8.20
CA ASP A 209 12.85 -12.78 7.31
C ASP A 209 11.52 -13.22 6.70
N GLY A 210 10.41 -13.11 7.45
CA GLY A 210 9.10 -13.52 6.91
C GLY A 210 8.40 -12.55 6.01
N ARG A 211 8.56 -11.25 6.25
CA ARG A 211 8.11 -10.24 5.30
C ARG A 211 8.88 -10.37 3.99
N ARG A 212 10.20 -10.55 4.07
CA ARG A 212 11.06 -10.78 2.92
C ARG A 212 10.65 -12.04 2.15
N ALA A 213 10.47 -13.17 2.83
CA ALA A 213 10.07 -14.42 2.19
C ALA A 213 8.72 -14.29 1.48
N PHE A 214 7.74 -13.64 2.12
CA PHE A 214 6.44 -13.40 1.51
C PHE A 214 6.53 -12.49 0.27
N ILE A 215 7.32 -11.41 0.33
CA ILE A 215 7.55 -10.54 -0.84
C ILE A 215 8.20 -11.32 -1.99
N GLU A 216 9.16 -12.20 -1.68
CA GLU A 216 9.81 -13.07 -2.66
C GLU A 216 8.80 -14.02 -3.34
N GLU A 217 7.91 -14.62 -2.56
CA GLU A 217 6.86 -15.52 -3.05
C GLU A 217 5.84 -14.79 -3.94
N VAL A 218 5.43 -13.58 -3.54
CA VAL A 218 4.56 -12.75 -4.37
C VAL A 218 5.26 -12.39 -5.68
N TYR A 219 6.54 -12.00 -5.65
CA TYR A 219 7.31 -11.76 -6.88
C TYR A 219 7.39 -13.00 -7.79
N SER A 220 7.63 -14.20 -7.23
CA SER A 220 7.59 -15.45 -7.99
C SER A 220 6.23 -15.66 -8.65
N SER A 221 5.14 -15.40 -7.92
CA SER A 221 3.78 -15.54 -8.44
C SER A 221 3.48 -14.55 -9.56
N PHE A 222 4.01 -13.32 -9.50
CA PHE A 222 3.93 -12.37 -10.62
C PHE A 222 4.66 -12.91 -11.86
N ASN A 223 5.79 -13.58 -11.69
CA ASN A 223 6.54 -14.14 -12.81
C ASN A 223 5.82 -15.33 -13.46
N GLU A 224 5.25 -16.22 -12.64
CA GLU A 224 4.37 -17.29 -13.11
C GLU A 224 3.18 -16.73 -13.90
N VAL A 225 2.60 -15.62 -13.46
CA VAL A 225 1.57 -14.92 -14.25
C VAL A 225 2.15 -14.42 -15.58
N GLY A 226 3.32 -13.78 -15.56
CA GLY A 226 3.98 -13.30 -16.77
C GLY A 226 4.21 -14.38 -17.82
N GLU A 227 4.53 -15.60 -17.41
CA GLU A 227 4.70 -16.77 -18.29
C GLU A 227 3.38 -17.26 -18.91
N MET A 228 2.23 -16.95 -18.30
CA MET A 228 0.91 -17.29 -18.82
C MET A 228 0.38 -16.27 -19.84
N LEU A 229 0.99 -15.08 -19.94
CA LEU A 229 0.51 -14.00 -20.79
C LEU A 229 1.21 -14.03 -22.15
N ASP A 230 0.47 -13.66 -23.19
CA ASP A 230 1.09 -13.31 -24.46
C ASP A 230 1.83 -11.95 -24.35
N PRO A 231 2.70 -11.59 -25.31
CA PRO A 231 3.45 -10.34 -25.25
C PRO A 231 2.59 -9.07 -25.21
N GLU A 232 1.39 -9.10 -25.79
CA GLU A 232 0.47 -7.96 -25.80
C GLU A 232 -0.14 -7.75 -24.41
N ASP A 233 -0.65 -8.83 -23.80
CA ASP A 233 -1.23 -8.80 -22.47
C ASP A 233 -0.19 -8.51 -21.39
N PHE A 234 1.03 -9.07 -21.51
CA PHE A 234 2.17 -8.67 -20.67
C PHE A 234 2.39 -7.15 -20.72
N SER A 235 2.45 -6.59 -21.93
CA SER A 235 2.67 -5.15 -22.14
C SER A 235 1.53 -4.31 -21.56
N LYS A 236 0.28 -4.78 -21.65
CA LYS A 236 -0.88 -4.13 -21.03
C LYS A 236 -0.79 -4.11 -19.50
N VAL A 237 -0.30 -5.16 -18.84
CA VAL A 237 -0.09 -5.15 -17.38
C VAL A 237 0.92 -4.06 -16.98
N VAL A 238 2.03 -3.98 -17.71
CA VAL A 238 3.08 -2.98 -17.44
C VAL A 238 2.56 -1.56 -17.71
N ALA A 239 1.77 -1.36 -18.77
CA ALA A 239 1.12 -0.06 -19.05
C ALA A 239 0.11 0.31 -17.95
N GLU A 240 -0.70 -0.65 -17.50
CA GLU A 240 -1.68 -0.43 -16.43
C GLU A 240 -1.00 -0.08 -15.10
N SER A 241 0.17 -0.67 -14.79
CA SER A 241 0.96 -0.26 -13.62
C SER A 241 1.34 1.23 -13.65
N ARG A 242 1.78 1.75 -14.81
CA ARG A 242 2.07 3.19 -14.97
C ARG A 242 0.81 4.03 -14.77
N ARG A 243 -0.34 3.57 -15.30
CA ARG A 243 -1.63 4.21 -15.11
C ARG A 243 -2.03 4.23 -13.62
N ALA A 244 -1.82 3.13 -12.89
CA ALA A 244 -2.02 3.02 -11.45
C ALA A 244 -1.16 4.05 -10.68
N PHE A 245 0.11 4.20 -11.04
CA PHE A 245 0.96 5.23 -10.42
C PHE A 245 0.44 6.65 -10.68
N GLN A 246 -0.04 6.96 -11.88
CA GLN A 246 -0.64 8.26 -12.20
C GLN A 246 -1.91 8.53 -11.38
N PHE A 247 -2.78 7.52 -11.23
CA PHE A 247 -3.96 7.65 -10.37
C PHE A 247 -3.59 7.94 -8.91
N ASN A 248 -2.57 7.24 -8.40
CA ASN A 248 -2.09 7.50 -7.05
C ASN A 248 -1.51 8.92 -6.91
N VAL A 249 -0.76 9.42 -7.90
CA VAL A 249 -0.32 10.83 -7.90
C VAL A 249 -1.51 11.78 -7.79
N GLY A 250 -2.60 11.48 -8.49
CA GLY A 250 -3.86 12.22 -8.37
C GLY A 250 -4.41 12.24 -6.94
N VAL A 251 -4.54 11.08 -6.30
CA VAL A 251 -5.10 10.97 -4.93
C VAL A 251 -4.18 11.55 -3.85
N TYR A 252 -2.87 11.30 -3.93
CA TYR A 252 -1.89 11.83 -2.96
C TYR A 252 -1.64 13.33 -3.13
N GLY A 253 -1.87 13.86 -4.33
CA GLY A 253 -1.73 15.27 -4.66
C GLY A 253 -2.94 16.13 -4.32
N GLU A 254 -4.02 15.57 -3.77
CA GLU A 254 -5.20 16.33 -3.39
C GLU A 254 -4.93 17.28 -2.22
N GLU A 255 -5.74 18.35 -2.14
CA GLU A 255 -5.73 19.35 -1.06
C GLU A 255 -4.35 20.07 -0.89
N PRO A 256 -4.19 21.03 0.03
CA PRO A 256 -2.92 21.78 0.20
C PRO A 256 -1.76 20.92 0.73
N MET A 257 -1.09 20.21 -0.17
CA MET A 257 -0.07 19.22 0.17
C MET A 257 1.10 19.79 1.01
N ILE A 258 1.63 20.98 0.68
CA ILE A 258 2.81 21.53 1.38
C ILE A 258 2.44 21.98 2.81
N TYR A 259 1.35 22.74 2.95
CA TYR A 259 0.92 23.28 4.23
C TYR A 259 0.50 22.15 5.19
N ASP A 260 -0.27 21.19 4.70
CA ASP A 260 -0.70 20.05 5.50
C ASP A 260 0.48 19.15 5.86
N ALA A 261 1.47 18.99 4.99
CA ALA A 261 2.68 18.23 5.33
C ALA A 261 3.54 18.93 6.39
N MET A 262 3.59 20.27 6.41
CA MET A 262 4.24 21.01 7.50
C MET A 262 3.53 20.76 8.83
N ARG A 263 2.20 20.81 8.83
CA ARG A 263 1.38 20.51 10.01
C ARG A 263 1.53 19.07 10.47
N GLY A 264 1.49 18.11 9.55
CA GLY A 264 1.69 16.69 9.83
C GLY A 264 3.06 16.42 10.44
N SER A 265 4.12 17.03 9.90
CA SER A 265 5.48 16.93 10.46
C SER A 265 5.55 17.46 11.89
N PHE A 266 4.93 18.60 12.16
CA PHE A 266 4.84 19.17 13.50
C PHE A 266 4.10 18.22 14.47
N ASN A 267 2.95 17.69 14.04
CA ASN A 267 2.15 16.73 14.82
C ASN A 267 2.92 15.46 15.16
N ILE A 268 3.69 14.90 14.22
CA ILE A 268 4.52 13.71 14.48
C ILE A 268 5.47 13.99 15.64
N VAL A 269 6.17 15.14 15.61
CA VAL A 269 7.15 15.51 16.64
C VAL A 269 6.48 15.71 18.00
N THR A 270 5.40 16.49 18.05
CA THR A 270 4.70 16.78 19.31
C THR A 270 4.01 15.54 19.88
N GLY A 271 3.46 14.69 19.02
CA GLY A 271 2.87 13.39 19.38
C GLY A 271 3.85 12.46 20.08
N TYR A 272 5.07 12.31 19.54
CA TYR A 272 6.11 11.50 20.20
C TYR A 272 6.53 12.07 21.56
N VAL A 273 6.60 13.40 21.68
CA VAL A 273 6.89 14.05 22.97
C VAL A 273 5.79 13.74 23.99
N ALA A 274 4.52 13.90 23.62
CA ALA A 274 3.38 13.62 24.49
C ALA A 274 3.33 12.15 24.95
N GLN A 275 3.59 11.20 24.05
CA GLN A 275 3.66 9.78 24.39
C GLN A 275 4.81 9.48 25.37
N THR A 276 5.97 10.13 25.20
CA THR A 276 7.12 9.96 26.09
C THR A 276 6.84 10.51 27.49
N VAL A 277 6.10 11.62 27.59
CA VAL A 277 5.71 12.24 28.88
C VAL A 277 4.64 11.41 29.60
N ARG A 278 3.67 10.84 28.88
CA ARG A 278 2.62 9.99 29.49
C ARG A 278 3.09 8.59 29.89
N GLY A 279 4.17 8.11 29.27
CA GLY A 279 4.79 6.82 29.60
C GLY A 279 5.95 6.88 30.60
N ALA A 280 6.23 8.07 31.16
CA ALA A 280 7.21 8.31 32.22
C ALA A 280 6.49 8.58 33.55
#